data_AF-F4SD41-F1
#
_entry.id   AF-F4SD41-F1
#
_cell.length_a   1.000
_cell.length_b   1.000
_cell.length_c   1.000
_cell.angle_alpha   90.00
_cell.angle_beta   90.00
_cell.angle_gamma   90.00
#
_symmetry.space_group_name_H-M   'P 1'
#
loop_
_entity.id
_entity.type
_entity.pdbx_description
1 polymer ?
#
loop_
_entity_poly.entity_id
_entity_poly.type
_entity_poly.pdbx_seq_one_letter_code
_entity_poly.pdbx_strand_id
1 'polypeptide(L)'
;MKKTNLLVYPNWHCGHVFCYSCLLHYLELSEEKKGEGRKCPVCTDPVMKKDLKSVKWLNFDSEQTHIRFRLMERPTFSTLALPRSSTWPSSAIEPLQSPWHFTPDALTHAKFMVAAPDYMNNELNNDLEELQTELATLVTWSASDTQADLGVVFDY
;
A
#
# COMPACT_ATOMS: atom_id res chain seq x y z
N MET A 1 14.61 -4.42 4.12
CA MET A 1 13.72 -3.35 4.65
C MET A 1 12.31 -3.89 4.55
N LYS A 2 11.62 -4.15 5.68
CA LYS A 2 10.34 -4.86 5.69
C LYS A 2 9.34 -4.15 4.78
N LYS A 3 8.95 -4.76 3.65
CA LYS A 3 7.71 -4.39 2.96
C LYS A 3 6.59 -4.55 3.98
N THR A 4 6.17 -3.43 4.53
CA THR A 4 5.02 -3.39 5.41
C THR A 4 3.84 -3.65 4.50
N ASN A 5 3.29 -4.86 4.59
CA ASN A 5 1.96 -5.15 4.07
C ASN A 5 1.04 -4.11 4.72
N LEU A 6 0.69 -3.08 3.95
CA LEU A 6 -0.06 -1.94 4.44
C LEU A 6 -1.39 -1.96 3.76
N LEU A 7 -2.45 -1.85 4.55
CA LEU A 7 -3.79 -1.94 4.03
C LEU A 7 -4.44 -0.56 4.04
N VAL A 8 -4.98 -0.15 2.89
CA VAL A 8 -5.85 1.01 2.70
C VAL A 8 -7.25 0.55 2.34
N TYR A 9 -8.24 1.26 2.87
CA TYR A 9 -9.64 1.10 2.50
C TYR A 9 -10.00 2.14 1.42
N PRO A 10 -10.24 1.77 0.17
CA PRO A 10 -10.53 2.71 -0.90
C PRO A 10 -12.04 3.01 -0.92
N ASN A 11 -12.56 3.56 0.16
CA ASN A 11 -13.80 4.32 0.11
C ASN A 11 -13.44 5.80 0.26
N TRP A 12 -14.31 6.70 -0.19
CA TRP A 12 -14.03 8.15 -0.21
C TRP A 12 -13.77 8.75 1.19
N HIS A 13 -13.97 7.97 2.25
CA HIS A 13 -13.94 8.42 3.63
C HIS A 13 -12.67 8.02 4.43
N CYS A 14 -12.05 6.82 4.29
CA CYS A 14 -10.86 6.47 5.09
C CYS A 14 -9.63 5.94 4.33
N GLY A 15 -8.58 6.75 4.19
CA GLY A 15 -7.31 6.38 3.54
C GLY A 15 -6.15 6.08 4.52
N HIS A 16 -6.47 5.62 5.73
CA HIS A 16 -5.47 5.39 6.77
C HIS A 16 -4.72 4.09 6.54
N VAL A 17 -3.43 4.13 6.89
CA VAL A 17 -2.46 3.10 6.57
C VAL A 17 -2.06 2.38 7.85
N PHE A 18 -2.30 1.08 7.92
CA PHE A 18 -1.98 0.24 9.09
C PHE A 18 -1.11 -0.93 8.71
N CYS A 19 -0.27 -1.36 9.65
CA CYS A 19 0.46 -2.61 9.58
C CYS A 19 -0.53 -3.79 9.41
N TYR A 20 -0.27 -4.71 8.48
CA TYR A 20 -1.17 -5.82 8.13
C TYR A 20 -1.57 -6.66 9.35
N SER A 21 -0.58 -7.13 10.11
CA SER A 21 -0.83 -7.94 11.32
C SER A 21 -1.63 -7.18 12.36
N CYS A 22 -1.30 -5.90 12.58
CA CYS A 22 -2.00 -5.02 13.51
C CYS A 22 -3.48 -4.85 13.11
N LEU A 23 -3.75 -4.61 11.83
CA LEU A 23 -5.10 -4.37 11.35
C LEU A 23 -5.94 -5.65 11.38
N LEU A 24 -5.37 -6.79 10.99
CA LEU A 24 -6.07 -8.06 11.09
C LEU A 24 -6.41 -8.42 12.52
N HIS A 25 -5.46 -8.27 13.44
CA HIS A 25 -5.71 -8.47 14.87
C HIS A 25 -6.79 -7.51 15.39
N TYR A 26 -6.72 -6.24 14.99
CA TYR A 26 -7.72 -5.24 15.33
C TYR A 26 -9.11 -5.63 14.83
N LEU A 27 -9.24 -6.14 13.60
CA LEU A 27 -10.52 -6.57 13.05
C LEU A 27 -11.04 -7.85 13.74
N GLU A 28 -10.17 -8.79 14.08
CA GLU A 28 -10.54 -10.07 14.70
C GLU A 28 -11.07 -9.91 16.13
N LEU A 29 -10.59 -8.91 16.87
CA LEU A 29 -11.07 -8.62 18.22
C LEU A 29 -12.56 -8.17 18.26
N SER A 30 -13.24 -8.01 17.12
CA SER A 30 -14.63 -7.53 17.04
C SER A 30 -15.66 -8.58 17.44
N GLU A 31 -16.48 -8.24 18.44
CA GLU A 31 -17.69 -9.01 18.78
C GLU A 31 -18.86 -8.74 17.82
N GLU A 32 -18.70 -7.77 16.90
CA GLU A 32 -19.72 -7.44 15.90
C GLU A 32 -19.95 -8.62 14.94
N LYS A 33 -21.21 -8.87 14.58
CA LYS A 33 -21.61 -10.05 13.81
C LYS A 33 -20.78 -10.14 12.53
N LYS A 34 -20.37 -11.36 12.16
CA LYS A 34 -19.63 -11.72 10.93
C LYS A 34 -20.22 -11.01 9.69
N GLY A 35 -19.70 -9.82 9.35
CA GLY A 35 -20.23 -8.97 8.27
C GLY A 35 -20.30 -7.46 8.59
N GLU A 36 -20.27 -7.08 9.86
CA GLU A 36 -20.25 -5.68 10.33
C GLU A 36 -18.80 -5.37 10.76
N GLY A 37 -18.07 -4.63 9.92
CA GLY A 37 -16.66 -4.32 10.13
C GLY A 37 -16.44 -3.25 11.21
N ARG A 38 -15.22 -3.17 11.76
CA ARG A 38 -14.89 -2.22 12.85
C ARG A 38 -14.64 -0.81 12.36
N LYS A 39 -14.88 0.15 13.26
CA LYS A 39 -14.55 1.57 13.04
C LYS A 39 -13.03 1.79 12.94
N CYS A 40 -12.60 2.64 12.03
CA CYS A 40 -11.21 3.04 11.90
C CYS A 40 -10.76 3.80 13.16
N PRO A 41 -9.63 3.46 13.80
CA PRO A 41 -9.11 4.19 14.97
C PRO A 41 -8.79 5.67 14.74
N VAL A 42 -8.65 6.11 13.48
CA VAL A 42 -8.24 7.48 13.15
C VAL A 42 -9.42 8.38 12.78
N CYS A 43 -10.40 7.86 12.05
CA CYS A 43 -11.53 8.65 11.51
C CYS A 43 -12.89 8.06 11.81
N THR A 44 -12.96 6.92 12.50
CA THR A 44 -14.19 6.24 12.93
C THR A 44 -15.09 5.70 11.83
N ASP A 45 -14.70 5.84 10.55
CA ASP A 45 -15.39 5.21 9.42
C ASP A 45 -15.29 3.68 9.49
N PRO A 46 -16.31 2.94 9.03
CA PRO A 46 -16.30 1.47 9.05
C PRO A 46 -15.25 0.90 8.08
N VAL A 47 -14.46 -0.04 8.57
CA VAL A 47 -13.43 -0.77 7.83
C VAL A 47 -13.85 -2.23 7.71
N MET A 48 -13.96 -2.71 6.46
CA MET A 48 -14.35 -4.08 6.15
C MET A 48 -13.17 -4.88 5.60
N LYS A 49 -13.09 -6.17 5.93
CA LYS A 49 -11.99 -7.05 5.48
C LYS A 49 -11.88 -7.15 3.96
N LYS A 50 -13.01 -7.19 3.25
CA LYS A 50 -13.10 -7.28 1.78
C LYS A 50 -12.54 -6.06 1.04
N ASP A 51 -12.50 -4.92 1.72
CA ASP A 51 -12.18 -3.63 1.13
C ASP A 51 -10.73 -3.23 1.42
N LEU A 52 -9.97 -4.05 2.15
CA LEU A 52 -8.56 -3.83 2.40
C LEU A 52 -7.74 -4.00 1.11
N LYS A 53 -6.87 -3.03 0.81
CA LYS A 53 -5.97 -3.04 -0.35
C LYS A 53 -4.53 -2.85 0.07
N SER A 54 -3.60 -3.61 -0.52
CA SER A 54 -2.17 -3.44 -0.30
C SER A 54 -1.68 -2.08 -0.80
N VAL A 55 -0.77 -1.46 -0.06
CA VAL A 55 -0.07 -0.22 -0.44
C VAL A 55 1.43 -0.43 -0.41
N LYS A 56 2.10 0.16 -1.40
CA LYS A 56 3.55 0.17 -1.53
C LYS A 56 4.07 1.59 -1.26
N TRP A 57 5.12 1.69 -0.44
CA TRP A 57 5.86 2.93 -0.31
C TRP A 57 6.75 3.13 -1.52
N LEU A 58 6.61 4.30 -2.14
CA LEU A 58 7.52 4.75 -3.17
C LEU A 58 8.47 5.75 -2.52
N ASN A 59 9.69 5.28 -2.23
CA ASN A 59 10.76 6.15 -1.82
C ASN A 59 11.32 6.81 -3.08
N PHE A 60 11.19 8.12 -3.16
CA PHE A 60 11.91 8.90 -4.17
C PHE A 60 13.20 9.35 -3.51
N ASP A 61 14.34 8.80 -3.93
CA ASP A 61 15.64 9.24 -3.44
C ASP A 61 15.82 10.71 -3.79
N SER A 62 15.66 11.56 -2.78
CA SER A 62 15.97 12.96 -2.88
C SER A 62 17.42 13.17 -2.48
N GLU A 63 18.36 12.75 -3.34
CA GLU A 63 19.72 13.30 -3.35
C GLU A 63 19.73 14.79 -3.81
N GLN A 64 18.58 15.45 -3.75
CA GLN A 64 18.40 16.82 -4.16
C GLN A 64 18.77 17.73 -2.99
N THR A 65 19.80 18.54 -3.19
CA THR A 65 20.23 19.61 -2.27
C THR A 65 19.24 20.78 -2.21
N HIS A 66 18.20 20.78 -3.04
CA HIS A 66 17.23 21.85 -3.17
C HIS A 66 15.79 21.30 -3.23
N ILE A 67 14.87 22.05 -2.62
CA ILE A 67 13.43 21.73 -2.64
C ILE A 67 12.81 22.42 -3.86
N ARG A 68 12.24 21.64 -4.78
CA ARG A 68 11.53 22.17 -5.95
C ARG A 68 10.02 22.21 -5.71
N PHE A 69 9.46 23.42 -5.62
CA PHE A 69 8.02 23.62 -5.64
C PHE A 69 7.48 23.53 -7.09
N ARG A 70 6.36 22.82 -7.29
CA ARG A 70 5.64 22.77 -8.56
C ARG A 70 4.21 23.27 -8.36
N LEU A 71 3.70 24.03 -9.33
CA LEU A 71 2.31 24.47 -9.34
C LEU A 71 1.41 23.25 -9.58
N MET A 72 0.48 23.01 -8.66
CA MET A 72 -0.51 21.94 -8.76
C MET A 72 -1.78 22.46 -9.41
N GLU A 73 -2.39 21.66 -10.28
CA GLU A 73 -3.64 21.98 -10.95
C GLU A 73 -4.68 20.88 -10.68
N ARG A 74 -5.89 21.27 -10.28
CA ARG A 74 -7.03 20.39 -10.06
C ARG A 74 -8.21 20.86 -10.93
N PRO A 75 -8.58 20.11 -11.98
CA PRO A 75 -9.75 20.40 -12.79
C PRO A 75 -11.05 20.43 -11.98
N THR A 76 -12.05 21.16 -12.48
CA THR A 76 -13.39 21.14 -11.91
C THR A 76 -13.98 19.74 -11.95
N PHE A 77 -14.71 19.37 -10.89
CA PHE A 77 -15.32 18.03 -10.72
C PHE A 77 -14.33 16.85 -10.69
N SER A 78 -13.02 17.10 -10.52
CA SER A 78 -12.02 16.05 -10.34
C SER A 78 -11.47 16.03 -8.90
N THR A 79 -11.25 14.82 -8.38
CA THR A 79 -10.49 14.58 -7.14
C THR A 79 -8.99 14.46 -7.38
N LEU A 80 -8.56 14.42 -8.65
CA LEU A 80 -7.17 14.30 -9.05
C LEU A 80 -6.52 15.68 -9.15
N ALA A 81 -5.41 15.87 -8.43
CA ALA A 81 -4.57 17.06 -8.50
C ALA A 81 -3.14 16.64 -8.83
N LEU A 82 -2.64 17.05 -10.00
CA LEU A 82 -1.29 16.74 -10.46
C LEU A 82 -0.51 18.02 -10.76
N PRO A 83 0.83 17.97 -10.84
CA PRO A 83 1.63 19.10 -11.29
C PRO A 83 1.21 19.56 -12.68
N ARG A 84 1.14 20.88 -12.89
CA ARG A 84 0.89 21.46 -14.20
C ARG A 84 1.97 21.00 -15.18
N SER A 85 1.57 20.40 -16.29
CA SER A 85 2.48 19.90 -17.32
C SER A 85 1.83 19.98 -18.71
N SER A 86 2.55 19.56 -19.76
CA SER A 86 1.95 19.47 -21.10
C SER A 86 0.89 18.38 -21.20
N THR A 87 0.93 17.39 -20.31
CA THR A 87 0.02 16.24 -20.28
C THR A 87 -1.09 16.37 -19.23
N TRP A 88 -1.11 17.45 -18.46
CA TRP A 88 -2.10 17.69 -17.41
C TRP A 88 -2.48 19.17 -17.33
N PRO A 89 -3.78 19.52 -17.36
CA PRO A 89 -4.96 18.64 -17.34
C PRO A 89 -5.26 17.97 -18.68
N SER A 90 -5.73 16.72 -18.63
CA SER A 90 -6.06 15.92 -19.83
C SER A 90 -7.55 15.63 -19.90
N SER A 91 -8.14 15.78 -21.09
CA SER A 91 -9.52 15.33 -21.36
C SER A 91 -9.66 13.81 -21.46
N ALA A 92 -8.54 13.07 -21.52
CA ALA A 92 -8.54 11.62 -21.58
C ALA A 92 -8.79 10.95 -20.21
N ILE A 93 -8.77 11.73 -19.12
CA ILE A 93 -9.05 11.24 -17.77
C ILE A 93 -10.43 11.78 -17.39
N GLU A 94 -11.41 10.88 -17.28
CA GLU A 94 -12.76 11.26 -16.89
C GLU A 94 -12.77 11.88 -15.47
N PRO A 95 -13.59 12.91 -15.24
CA PRO A 95 -13.82 13.44 -13.90
C PRO A 95 -14.23 12.30 -12.95
N LEU A 96 -13.73 12.31 -11.72
CA LEU A 96 -14.01 11.33 -10.66
C LEU A 96 -13.37 9.94 -10.84
N GLN A 97 -12.66 9.66 -11.93
CA GLN A 97 -11.94 8.39 -12.10
C GLN A 97 -10.49 8.49 -11.60
N SER A 98 -10.02 7.42 -10.96
CA SER A 98 -8.60 7.28 -10.60
C SER A 98 -7.73 7.16 -11.86
N PRO A 99 -6.58 7.85 -11.94
CA PRO A 99 -5.68 7.76 -13.08
C PRO A 99 -5.01 6.38 -13.15
N TRP A 100 -4.55 6.01 -14.34
CA TRP A 100 -3.73 4.82 -14.51
C TRP A 100 -2.34 5.00 -13.88
N HIS A 101 -1.73 3.93 -13.38
CA HIS A 101 -0.37 3.95 -12.81
C HIS A 101 0.71 4.47 -13.79
N PHE A 102 0.47 4.39 -15.10
CA PHE A 102 1.35 4.93 -16.14
C PHE A 102 1.04 6.39 -16.52
N THR A 103 0.06 7.02 -15.87
CA THR A 103 -0.24 8.45 -16.08
C THR A 103 0.93 9.29 -15.56
N PRO A 104 1.44 10.28 -16.34
CA PRO A 104 2.51 11.14 -15.88
C PRO A 104 2.20 11.79 -14.53
N ASP A 105 3.18 11.81 -13.63
CA ASP A 105 3.10 12.33 -12.25
C ASP A 105 2.04 11.68 -11.33
N ALA A 106 1.22 10.73 -11.82
CA ALA A 106 0.23 10.06 -10.97
C ALA A 106 0.90 9.20 -9.90
N LEU A 107 1.95 8.46 -10.27
CA LEU A 107 2.69 7.60 -9.34
C LEU A 107 3.25 8.37 -8.13
N THR A 108 3.60 9.63 -8.32
CA THR A 108 4.23 10.51 -7.33
C THR A 108 3.23 11.37 -6.56
N HIS A 109 2.14 11.82 -7.20
CA HIS A 109 1.25 12.83 -6.63
C HIS A 109 -0.22 12.38 -6.46
N ALA A 110 -0.65 11.31 -7.14
CA ALA A 110 -2.01 10.82 -7.02
C ALA A 110 -2.19 9.97 -5.76
N LYS A 111 -3.30 10.20 -5.05
CA LYS A 111 -3.67 9.42 -3.86
C LYS A 111 -4.06 7.97 -4.21
N PHE A 112 -4.74 7.80 -5.34
CA PHE A 112 -5.22 6.50 -5.82
C PHE A 112 -4.93 6.37 -7.31
N MET A 113 -4.62 5.14 -7.75
CA MET A 113 -4.35 4.83 -9.14
C MET A 113 -4.89 3.45 -9.51
N VAL A 114 -5.15 3.24 -10.79
CA VAL A 114 -5.49 1.95 -11.36
C VAL A 114 -4.23 1.30 -11.93
N ALA A 115 -3.91 0.11 -11.44
CA ALA A 115 -2.86 -0.73 -11.98
C ALA A 115 -3.36 -1.53 -13.18
N ALA A 116 -2.54 -1.67 -14.22
CA ALA A 116 -2.83 -2.59 -15.32
C ALA A 116 -2.62 -4.05 -14.86
N PRO A 117 -3.30 -5.04 -15.47
CA PRO A 117 -3.15 -6.45 -15.09
C PRO A 117 -1.69 -6.94 -15.14
N ASP A 118 -0.94 -6.57 -16.19
CA ASP A 118 0.46 -6.98 -16.33
C ASP A 118 1.37 -6.39 -15.25
N TYR A 119 1.12 -5.14 -14.85
CA TYR A 119 1.83 -4.51 -13.74
C TYR A 119 1.56 -5.26 -12.43
N MET A 120 0.31 -5.63 -12.17
CA MET A 120 -0.05 -6.40 -10.97
C MET A 120 0.59 -7.79 -10.95
N ASN A 121 0.64 -8.47 -12.10
CA ASN A 121 1.31 -9.76 -12.21
C ASN A 121 2.81 -9.64 -11.96
N ASN A 122 3.45 -8.59 -12.49
CA ASN A 122 4.87 -8.35 -12.26
C ASN A 122 5.17 -8.07 -10.78
N GLU A 123 4.38 -7.21 -10.13
CA GLU A 123 4.53 -6.94 -8.70
C GLU A 123 4.35 -8.20 -7.86
N LEU A 124 3.37 -9.05 -8.18
CA LEU A 124 3.16 -10.32 -7.50
C LEU A 124 4.37 -11.26 -7.66
N ASN A 125 4.94 -11.35 -8.87
CA ASN A 125 6.12 -12.17 -9.11
C ASN A 125 7.34 -11.66 -8.32
N ASN A 126 7.52 -10.34 -8.26
CA ASN A 126 8.58 -9.72 -7.45
C ASN A 126 8.42 -10.03 -5.95
N ASP A 127 7.19 -9.96 -5.44
CA ASP A 127 6.90 -10.29 -4.04
C ASP A 127 7.17 -11.78 -3.75
N LEU A 128 6.85 -12.68 -4.68
CA LEU A 128 7.16 -14.11 -4.56
C LEU A 128 8.67 -14.37 -4.51
N GLU A 129 9.44 -13.72 -5.38
CA GLU A 129 10.91 -13.86 -5.41
C GLU A 129 11.55 -13.35 -4.12
N GLU A 130 11.06 -12.22 -3.59
CA GLU A 130 11.55 -11.68 -2.31
C GLU A 130 11.27 -12.64 -1.15
N LEU A 131 10.06 -13.18 -1.06
CA LEU A 131 9.69 -14.15 -0.02
C LEU A 131 10.52 -15.44 -0.12
N GLN A 132 10.80 -15.93 -1.33
CA GLN A 132 11.68 -17.08 -1.53
C GLN A 132 13.11 -16.78 -1.07
N THR A 133 13.59 -15.57 -1.33
CA THR A 133 14.91 -15.11 -0.86
C THR A 133 14.96 -15.04 0.66
N GLU A 134 13.95 -14.44 1.30
CA GLU A 134 13.85 -14.40 2.77
C GLU A 134 13.83 -15.81 3.37
N LEU A 135 13.05 -16.74 2.79
CA LEU A 135 13.00 -18.13 3.22
C LEU A 135 14.38 -18.79 3.11
N ALA A 136 15.09 -18.62 2.00
CA ALA A 136 16.44 -19.16 1.83
C ALA A 136 17.43 -18.60 2.85
N THR A 137 17.33 -17.31 3.19
CA THR A 137 18.15 -16.73 4.27
C THR A 137 17.81 -17.34 5.63
N LEU A 138 16.52 -17.52 5.96
CA LEU A 138 16.12 -18.14 7.23
C LEU A 138 16.60 -19.59 7.34
N VAL A 139 16.54 -20.35 6.25
CA VAL A 139 17.04 -21.74 6.23
C VAL A 139 18.53 -21.80 6.45
N THR A 140 19.30 -20.95 5.75
CA THR A 140 20.76 -20.91 5.93
C THR A 140 21.16 -20.54 7.36
N TRP A 141 20.43 -19.62 8.00
CA TRP A 141 20.65 -19.26 9.41
C TRP A 141 20.27 -20.39 10.38
N SER A 142 19.14 -21.07 10.13
CA SER A 142 18.74 -22.23 10.95
C SER A 142 19.72 -23.41 10.83
N ALA A 143 20.37 -23.57 9.68
CA ALA A 143 21.38 -24.60 9.47
C ALA A 143 22.70 -24.29 10.19
N SER A 144 23.02 -23.00 10.43
CA SER A 144 24.16 -22.61 11.27
C SER A 144 23.91 -22.77 12.77
N ASP A 145 22.64 -22.79 13.22
CA ASP A 145 22.26 -22.90 14.63
C ASP A 145 22.21 -24.34 15.16
N THR A 146 22.59 -25.37 14.39
CA THR A 146 22.71 -26.75 14.90
C THR A 146 23.87 -26.96 15.89
N GLN A 147 24.51 -25.88 16.36
CA GLN A 147 25.51 -25.92 17.44
C GLN A 147 25.38 -24.77 18.44
N ALA A 148 24.17 -24.38 18.85
CA ALA A 148 23.97 -23.73 20.14
C ALA A 148 22.52 -23.91 20.63
N ASP A 149 22.40 -24.58 21.76
CA ASP A 149 21.21 -24.70 22.59
C ASP A 149 20.52 -23.33 22.83
N LEU A 150 19.37 -23.11 22.19
CA LEU A 150 18.40 -22.08 22.58
C LEU A 150 16.98 -22.65 22.47
N GLY A 151 16.48 -23.13 23.61
CA GLY A 151 15.12 -23.63 23.78
C GLY A 151 14.05 -22.57 23.51
N VAL A 152 13.55 -22.54 22.28
CA VAL A 152 12.26 -21.93 21.97
C VAL A 152 11.23 -23.05 21.84
N VAL A 153 10.56 -23.34 22.96
CA VAL A 153 9.36 -24.18 22.99
C VAL A 153 8.22 -23.33 22.43
N PHE A 154 7.65 -23.74 21.31
CA PHE A 154 6.33 -23.28 20.89
C PHE A 154 5.29 -24.15 21.59
N ASP A 155 4.79 -23.68 22.73
CA ASP A 155 3.61 -24.27 23.37
C ASP A 155 2.37 -23.91 22.54
N TYR A 156 1.65 -24.93 22.08
CA TYR A 156 0.30 -24.83 21.49
C TYR A 156 -0.76 -24.92 22.57
#